data_AF-A0A8J7J8I4-F1
#
_entry.id   AF-A0A8J7J8I4-F1
#
_cell.length_a   1.000
_cell.length_b   1.000
_cell.length_c   1.000
_cell.angle_alpha   90.00
_cell.angle_beta   90.00
_cell.angle_gamma   90.00
#
_symmetry.space_group_name_H-M   'P 1'
#
loop_
_entity.id
_entity.type
_entity.pdbx_description
1 polymer ?
#
loop_
_entity_poly.entity_id
_entity_poly.type
_entity_poly.pdbx_seq_one_letter_code
_entity_poly.pdbx_strand_id
1 'polypeptide(L)' 'MTLDKHKLDGIPQITAKILPGDEFEVMLVQEGYQRAGSAPAQGKRIKVWWNHPKHRRVEAIYSPDGKIAITAYHVD' A
#
# COMPACT_ATOMS: atom_id res chain seq x y z
N MET A 1 8.20 -8.68 -3.60
CA MET A 1 8.67 -7.28 -3.61
C MET A 1 8.44 -6.78 -5.02
N THR A 2 7.37 -6.00 -5.17
CA THR A 2 6.76 -5.66 -6.46
C THR A 2 6.02 -4.32 -6.39
N LEU A 3 6.41 -3.44 -5.47
CA LEU A 3 5.75 -2.13 -5.29
C LEU A 3 5.85 -1.24 -6.54
N ASP A 4 6.88 -1.46 -7.35
CA ASP A 4 7.13 -0.81 -8.64
C ASP A 4 6.21 -1.27 -9.79
N LYS A 5 5.49 -2.37 -9.61
CA LYS A 5 4.75 -3.02 -10.71
C LYS A 5 3.35 -2.48 -10.95
N HIS A 6 2.76 -1.82 -9.96
CA HIS A 6 1.36 -1.43 -9.99
C HIS A 6 1.23 0.08 -9.93
N LYS A 7 0.46 0.63 -10.87
CA LYS A 7 0.04 2.03 -10.82
C LYS A 7 -1.12 2.16 -9.84
N LEU A 8 -0.99 3.09 -8.91
CA LEU A 8 -2.06 3.47 -7.99
C LEU A 8 -2.70 4.77 -8.47
N ASP A 9 -4.02 4.85 -8.38
CA ASP A 9 -4.78 6.05 -8.76
C ASP A 9 -4.39 7.23 -7.85
N GLY A 10 -4.17 8.42 -8.42
CA GLY A 10 -3.73 9.61 -7.69
C GLY A 10 -2.24 9.64 -7.35
N ILE A 11 -1.62 8.50 -7.06
CA ILE A 11 -0.21 8.43 -6.66
C ILE A 11 0.71 8.37 -7.90
N PRO A 12 1.78 9.19 -7.95
CA PRO A 12 2.81 9.06 -8.97
C PRO A 12 3.40 7.65 -9.05
N GLN A 13 3.83 7.22 -10.24
CA GLN A 13 4.37 5.88 -10.42
C GLN A 13 5.56 5.63 -9.48
N ILE A 14 5.41 4.65 -8.59
CA ILE A 14 6.48 4.19 -7.72
C ILE A 14 7.48 3.41 -8.59
N THR A 15 8.76 3.77 -8.51
CA THR A 15 9.85 3.11 -9.25
C THR A 15 10.66 2.16 -8.38
N ALA A 16 10.49 2.22 -7.05
CA ALA A 16 11.17 1.36 -6.10
C ALA A 16 10.40 0.05 -5.86
N LYS A 17 11.13 -1.07 -5.77
CA LYS A 17 10.54 -2.41 -5.52
C LYS A 17 9.92 -2.57 -4.13
N ILE A 18 10.39 -1.75 -3.18
CA ILE A 18 9.93 -1.62 -1.80
C ILE A 18 10.12 -0.17 -1.35
N LEU A 19 9.41 0.24 -0.30
CA LEU A 19 9.62 1.51 0.41
C LEU A 19 9.56 1.28 1.92
N PRO A 20 10.14 2.16 2.74
CA PRO A 20 9.77 2.28 4.15
C PRO A 20 8.25 2.41 4.29
N GLY A 21 7.69 1.72 5.26
CA GLY A 21 6.24 1.63 5.45
C GLY A 21 5.64 3.01 5.71
N ASP A 22 6.28 3.82 6.55
CA ASP A 22 5.90 5.19 6.86
C ASP A 22 5.95 6.11 5.64
N GLU A 23 7.01 6.05 4.83
CA GLU A 23 7.11 6.83 3.59
C GLU A 23 5.95 6.50 2.63
N PHE A 24 5.66 5.21 2.45
CA PHE A 24 4.56 4.78 1.59
C PHE A 24 3.18 5.19 2.14
N GLU A 25 2.97 5.08 3.46
CA GLU A 25 1.72 5.52 4.08
C GLU A 25 1.52 7.04 3.96
N VAL A 26 2.58 7.84 4.07
CA VAL A 26 2.51 9.30 3.85
C VAL A 26 2.04 9.62 2.43
N MET A 27 2.56 8.93 1.41
CA MET A 27 2.12 9.13 0.01
C MET A 27 0.62 8.87 -0.16
N LEU A 28 0.11 7.78 0.44
CA LEU A 28 -1.32 7.44 0.41
C LEU A 28 -2.17 8.51 1.08
N VAL A 29 -1.78 8.93 2.30
CA VAL A 29 -2.53 9.93 3.07
C VAL A 29 -2.53 11.29 2.37
N GLN A 30 -1.42 11.68 1.73
CA GLN A 30 -1.33 12.93 0.97
C GLN A 30 -2.30 12.95 -0.24
N GLU A 31 -2.50 11.81 -0.89
CA GLU A 31 -3.50 11.64 -1.95
C GLU A 31 -4.92 11.37 -1.42
N GLY A 32 -5.14 11.51 -0.11
CA GLY A 32 -6.46 11.42 0.51
C GLY A 32 -6.94 10.00 0.81
N TYR A 33 -6.09 8.98 0.66
CA TYR A 33 -6.44 7.62 1.07
C TYR A 33 -6.51 7.52 2.59
N GLN A 34 -7.46 6.71 3.07
CA GLN A 34 -7.69 6.46 4.49
C GLN A 34 -7.53 4.98 4.78
N ARG A 35 -6.81 4.66 5.86
CA ARG A 35 -6.64 3.29 6.31
C ARG A 35 -7.98 2.70 6.75
N ALA A 36 -8.39 1.61 6.11
CA ALA A 36 -9.67 0.95 6.35
C ALA A 36 -9.56 -0.24 7.33
N GLY A 37 -8.40 -0.90 7.38
CA GLY A 37 -8.17 -2.04 8.25
C GLY A 37 -6.91 -2.82 7.89
N SER A 38 -6.61 -3.85 8.67
CA SER A 38 -5.46 -4.72 8.43
C SER A 38 -5.74 -6.17 8.81
N ALA A 39 -5.06 -7.10 8.16
CA ALA A 39 -5.14 -8.52 8.47
C ALA A 39 -3.78 -9.22 8.23
N PRO A 40 -3.57 -10.43 8.78
CA PRO A 40 -2.44 -11.26 8.41
C PRO A 40 -2.47 -11.63 6.92
N ALA A 41 -1.29 -11.70 6.31
CA ALA A 41 -1.06 -12.19 4.95
C ALA A 41 -0.05 -13.35 4.96
N GLN A 42 0.06 -14.04 3.82
CA GLN A 42 0.95 -15.19 3.66
C GLN A 42 2.40 -14.84 4.06
N GLY A 43 3.05 -15.78 4.77
CA GLY A 43 4.44 -15.61 5.20
C GLY A 43 4.63 -14.60 6.34
N LYS A 44 3.66 -14.53 7.27
CA LYS A 44 3.65 -13.61 8.43
C LYS A 44 3.65 -12.13 8.05
N ARG A 45 3.29 -11.80 6.81
CA ARG A 45 3.17 -10.42 6.34
C ARG A 45 1.89 -9.79 6.86
N ILE A 46 1.80 -8.48 6.74
CA ILE A 46 0.61 -7.72 7.10
C ILE A 46 0.00 -7.19 5.80
N LYS A 47 -1.29 -7.41 5.59
CA LYS A 47 -2.05 -6.67 4.56
C LYS A 47 -2.82 -5.52 5.21
N VAL A 48 -2.88 -4.40 4.53
CA VAL A 48 -3.62 -3.20 4.94
C VAL A 48 -4.46 -2.73 3.76
N TRP A 49 -5.72 -2.39 4.03
CA TRP A 49 -6.60 -1.81 3.04
C TRP A 49 -6.69 -0.30 3.22
N TRP A 50 -6.71 0.41 2.10
CA TRP A 50 -6.77 1.87 2.01
C TRP A 50 -7.92 2.27 1.10
N ASN A 51 -8.88 3.02 1.64
CA ASN A 51 -10.06 3.49 0.92
C ASN A 51 -9.87 4.94 0.46
N HIS A 52 -10.48 5.29 -0.66
CA HIS A 52 -10.53 6.66 -1.16
C HIS A 52 -11.95 6.96 -1.67
N PRO A 53 -12.51 8.17 -1.48
CA PRO A 53 -13.87 8.49 -1.91
C PRO A 53 -14.07 8.48 -3.44
N LYS A 54 -12.99 8.62 -4.23
CA LYS A 54 -13.03 8.70 -5.70
C LYS A 54 -12.20 7.65 -6.44
N HIS A 55 -11.34 6.93 -5.72
CA HIS A 55 -10.38 6.01 -6.32
C HIS A 55 -10.64 4.60 -5.81
N ARG A 56 -10.20 3.60 -6.58
CA ARG A 56 -10.34 2.21 -6.16
C ARG A 56 -9.54 1.98 -4.88
N ARG A 57 -10.07 1.11 -4.03
CA ARG A 57 -9.40 0.69 -2.80
C ARG A 57 -8.03 0.08 -3.13
N VAL A 58 -7.06 0.31 -2.27
CA VAL A 58 -5.71 -0.24 -2.39
C VAL A 58 -5.50 -1.28 -1.30
N GLU A 59 -5.03 -2.47 -1.68
CA GLU A 59 -4.46 -3.43 -0.75
C GLU A 59 -2.93 -3.32 -0.81
N ALA A 60 -2.31 -3.05 0.33
CA ALA A 60 -0.87 -2.97 0.48
C ALA A 60 -0.38 -4.10 1.39
N ILE A 61 0.71 -4.75 1.02
CA ILE A 61 1.36 -5.82 1.78
C ILE A 61 2.66 -5.29 2.35
N TYR A 62 2.85 -5.48 3.65
CA TYR A 62 4.01 -5.04 4.40
C TYR A 62 4.82 -6.22 4.96
N SER A 63 6.04 -5.94 5.38
CA SER A 63 6.86 -6.86 6.18
C SER A 63 6.16 -7.25 7.49
N PRO A 64 6.58 -8.34 8.16
CA PRO A 64 5.98 -8.78 9.42
C PRO A 64 5.99 -7.74 10.55
N ASP A 65 6.96 -6.83 10.52
CA ASP A 65 7.10 -5.72 11.47
C ASP A 65 6.46 -4.41 10.97
N GLY A 66 5.83 -4.42 9.79
CA GLY A 66 5.18 -3.25 9.18
C GLY A 66 6.14 -2.20 8.62
N LYS A 67 7.46 -2.36 8.78
CA LYS A 67 8.45 -1.32 8.45
C LYS A 67 8.71 -1.15 6.97
N ILE A 68 8.32 -2.13 6.13
CA ILE A 68 8.60 -2.11 4.70
C ILE A 68 7.30 -2.40 3.95
N ALA A 69 6.90 -1.50 3.05
CA ALA A 69 5.88 -1.76 2.03
C ALA A 69 6.49 -2.61 0.90
N ILE A 70 5.92 -3.79 0.66
CA ILE A 70 6.45 -4.82 -0.25
C ILE A 70 5.77 -4.77 -1.62
N THR A 71 4.45 -4.54 -1.62
CA THR A 71 3.64 -4.38 -2.84
C THR A 71 2.35 -3.67 -2.47
N ALA A 72 1.74 -3.00 -3.45
CA ALA A 72 0.41 -2.44 -3.33
C ALA A 72 -0.29 -2.57 -4.68
N TYR A 73 -1.60 -2.77 -4.67
CA TYR A 73 -2.40 -2.85 -5.90
C TYR A 73 -3.86 -2.50 -5.60
N HIS A 74 -4.59 -2.13 -6.64
CA HIS A 74 -6.03 -1.91 -6.52
C HIS A 74 -6.78 -3.22 -6.33
N VAL A 75 -7.77 -3.17 -5.45
CA VAL A 75 -8.77 -4.21 -5.26
C VAL A 75 -10.15 -3.58 -5.45
N ASP A 76 -11.05 -4.33 -6.07
CA ASP A 76 -12.43 -3.90 -6.32
C ASP A 76 -13.21 -3.68 -5.01
#